data_AF-A0A8T0DG97-F1
#
_entry.id   AF-A0A8T0DG97-F1
#
_cell.length_a   1.000
_cell.length_b   1.000
_cell.length_c   1.000
_cell.angle_alpha   90.00
_cell.angle_beta   90.00
_cell.angle_gamma   90.00
#
_symmetry.space_group_name_H-M   'P 1'
#
loop_
_entity.id
_entity.type
_entity.pdbx_description
1 polymer ?
#
loop_
_entity_poly.entity_id
_entity_poly.type
_entity_poly.pdbx_seq_one_letter_code
_entity_poly.pdbx_strand_id
1 'polypeptide(L)'
;MELHSDEVVRSKRKTRGGADDDDKWECSVCTYINPSESYKCEICFMRKGTSTRKPRLNPQVVEQQQLIAQAILKEKDDDSRKKKTERVGEKLSSAGM
;
A
#
# COMPACT_ATOMS: atom_id res chain seq x y z
N MET A 1 40.57 -15.23 33.46
CA MET A 1 39.13 -15.39 33.20
C MET A 1 38.51 -14.02 33.45
N GLU A 2 38.54 -13.04 32.54
CA GLU A 2 38.11 -13.10 31.12
C GLU A 2 36.81 -13.91 31.02
N LEU A 3 35.63 -13.37 30.69
CA LEU A 3 35.31 -12.34 29.71
C LEU A 3 34.01 -11.60 30.13
N HIS A 4 33.97 -10.28 29.95
CA HIS A 4 32.72 -9.52 29.86
C HIS A 4 32.16 -9.73 28.44
N SER A 5 30.94 -10.26 28.32
CA SER A 5 30.27 -10.44 27.03
C SER A 5 29.32 -9.25 26.80
N ASP A 6 29.71 -8.38 25.86
CA ASP A 6 28.89 -7.30 25.31
C ASP A 6 27.59 -7.84 24.70
N GLU A 7 26.46 -7.65 25.40
CA GLU A 7 25.14 -7.81 24.80
C GLU A 7 24.82 -6.61 23.91
N VAL A 8 24.97 -6.81 22.61
CA VAL A 8 24.57 -5.88 21.55
C VAL A 8 23.09 -5.51 21.71
N VAL A 9 22.84 -4.30 22.21
CA VAL A 9 21.49 -3.70 22.31
C VAL A 9 20.94 -3.50 20.90
N ARG A 10 20.23 -4.50 20.40
CA ARG A 10 19.49 -4.40 19.14
C ARG A 10 18.19 -3.66 19.37
N SER A 11 18.25 -2.33 19.23
CA SER A 11 17.10 -1.42 19.26
C SER A 11 16.00 -1.89 18.28
N LYS A 12 15.01 -2.61 18.80
CA LYS A 12 13.86 -3.11 18.03
C LYS A 12 12.82 -1.99 17.95
N ARG A 13 12.66 -1.44 16.74
CA ARG A 13 11.65 -0.43 16.40
C ARG A 13 10.26 -0.93 16.84
N LYS A 14 9.62 -0.20 17.75
CA LYS A 14 8.25 -0.47 18.21
C LYS A 14 7.27 -0.27 17.06
N THR A 15 6.81 -1.36 16.47
CA THR A 15 5.53 -1.38 15.74
C THR A 15 4.42 -1.31 16.77
N ARG A 16 3.54 -0.32 16.62
CA ARG A 16 2.37 -0.11 17.48
C ARG A 16 1.43 -1.31 17.37
N GLY A 17 1.32 -2.07 18.45
CA GLY A 17 0.30 -3.10 18.71
C GLY A 17 0.44 -3.45 20.19
N GLY A 18 -0.56 -3.07 21.00
CA GLY A 18 -0.52 -3.14 22.46
C GLY A 18 -0.22 -4.55 22.97
N ALA A 19 0.75 -4.62 23.88
CA ALA A 19 1.32 -5.84 24.43
C ALA A 19 0.47 -6.43 25.58
N ASP A 20 -0.85 -6.55 25.44
CA ASP A 20 -1.69 -7.14 26.51
C ASP A 20 -2.99 -7.84 26.04
N ASP A 21 -3.20 -8.03 24.73
CA ASP A 21 -4.22 -8.95 24.18
C ASP A 21 -3.54 -10.21 23.56
N ASP A 22 -2.31 -10.47 23.99
CA ASP A 22 -1.18 -11.03 23.21
C ASP A 22 -1.21 -12.55 22.92
N ASP A 23 -2.35 -13.23 23.15
CA ASP A 23 -2.37 -14.70 23.13
C ASP A 23 -3.34 -15.35 22.14
N LYS A 24 -3.84 -14.60 21.15
CA LYS A 24 -4.79 -15.10 20.14
C LYS A 24 -4.54 -14.55 18.73
N TRP A 25 -4.96 -15.28 17.69
CA TRP A 25 -4.94 -14.81 16.30
C TRP A 25 -6.22 -15.15 15.55
N GLU A 26 -6.73 -14.18 14.79
CA GLU A 26 -7.91 -14.37 13.93
C GLU A 26 -7.53 -15.11 12.63
N CYS A 27 -8.27 -16.16 12.29
CA CYS A 27 -8.07 -16.88 11.04
C CYS A 27 -8.51 -16.03 9.83
N SER A 28 -7.62 -15.78 8.88
CA SER A 28 -7.94 -15.05 7.65
C SER A 28 -8.91 -15.78 6.69
N VAL A 29 -9.27 -17.04 6.99
CA VAL A 29 -10.13 -17.88 6.13
C VAL A 29 -11.53 -18.03 6.72
N CYS A 30 -11.64 -18.37 8.01
CA CYS A 30 -12.93 -18.62 8.66
C CYS A 30 -13.21 -17.72 9.87
N THR A 31 -12.38 -16.69 10.09
CA THR A 31 -12.48 -15.68 11.17
C THR A 31 -12.49 -16.21 12.60
N TYR A 32 -12.34 -17.52 12.81
CA TYR A 32 -12.20 -18.11 14.14
C TYR A 32 -10.94 -17.60 14.83
N ILE A 33 -11.09 -17.24 16.11
CA ILE A 33 -10.00 -16.75 16.96
C ILE A 33 -9.29 -17.94 17.58
N ASN A 34 -8.06 -18.20 17.17
CA ASN A 34 -7.24 -19.33 17.62
C ASN A 34 -6.27 -18.91 18.74
N PRO A 35 -5.84 -19.83 19.62
CA PRO A 35 -4.75 -19.59 20.57
C PRO A 35 -3.44 -19.22 19.88
N SER A 36 -2.60 -18.41 20.53
CA SER A 36 -1.29 -17.99 20.02
C SER A 36 -0.35 -19.16 19.76
N GLU A 37 -0.45 -20.22 20.57
CA GLU A 37 0.31 -21.47 20.46
C GLU A 37 -0.10 -22.32 19.25
N SER A 38 -1.32 -22.14 18.73
CA SER A 38 -1.84 -22.89 17.59
C SER A 38 -1.22 -22.39 16.28
N TYR A 39 -0.48 -23.25 15.59
CA TYR A 39 0.16 -22.96 14.29
C TYR A 39 -0.80 -23.08 13.09
N LYS A 40 -1.97 -23.69 13.30
CA LYS A 40 -3.06 -23.85 12.32
C LYS A 40 -4.40 -23.61 12.99
N CYS A 41 -5.39 -23.21 12.20
CA CYS A 41 -6.74 -22.97 12.70
C CYS A 41 -7.39 -24.29 13.13
N GLU A 42 -8.09 -24.29 14.26
CA GLU A 42 -8.77 -25.49 14.79
C GLU A 42 -10.05 -25.85 14.02
N ILE A 43 -10.68 -24.87 13.37
CA ILE A 43 -11.93 -25.07 12.63
C ILE A 43 -11.66 -25.43 11.17
N CYS A 44 -10.81 -24.66 10.48
CA CYS A 44 -10.58 -24.82 9.04
C CYS A 44 -9.19 -25.36 8.69
N PHE A 45 -8.34 -25.64 9.68
CA PHE A 45 -6.98 -26.21 9.52
C PHE A 45 -5.98 -25.39 8.70
N MET A 46 -6.31 -24.15 8.35
CA MET A 46 -5.42 -23.23 7.63
C MET A 46 -4.35 -22.65 8.56
N ARG A 47 -3.11 -22.53 8.06
CA ARG A 47 -1.97 -22.09 8.88
C ARG A 47 -2.00 -20.59 9.21
N LYS A 48 -1.48 -20.24 10.40
CA LYS A 48 -1.23 -18.85 10.82
C LYS A 48 -0.22 -18.21 9.87
N GLY A 49 -0.67 -17.31 8.99
CA GLY A 49 0.17 -16.50 8.08
C GLY A 49 1.21 -17.28 7.28
N THR A 50 0.84 -17.88 6.14
CA THR A 50 1.81 -18.59 5.27
C THR A 50 2.62 -17.67 4.34
N SER A 51 2.21 -16.41 4.17
CA SER A 51 2.89 -15.46 3.29
C SER A 51 3.74 -14.48 4.08
N THR A 52 5.00 -14.84 4.35
CA THR A 52 6.04 -13.91 4.80
C THR A 52 6.75 -13.22 3.63
N ARG A 53 6.43 -13.60 2.38
CA ARG A 53 7.00 -12.94 1.20
C ARG A 53 6.37 -11.56 1.04
N LYS A 54 7.22 -10.54 0.95
CA LYS A 54 6.84 -9.24 0.40
C LYS A 54 6.08 -9.49 -0.91
N PRO A 55 4.83 -9.01 -1.07
CA PRO A 55 4.15 -9.12 -2.35
C PRO A 55 5.04 -8.45 -3.40
N ARG A 56 5.45 -9.22 -4.42
CA ARG A 56 6.13 -8.69 -5.58
C ARG A 56 5.05 -8.24 -6.53
N LEU A 57 4.94 -6.93 -6.75
CA LEU A 57 4.04 -6.39 -7.75
C LEU A 57 4.52 -6.81 -9.14
N ASN A 58 3.58 -7.11 -10.04
CA ASN A 58 3.93 -7.44 -11.41
C ASN A 58 4.42 -6.16 -12.12
N PRO A 59 5.67 -6.10 -12.61
CA PRO A 59 6.23 -4.88 -13.19
C PRO A 59 5.45 -4.39 -14.42
N GLN A 60 4.89 -5.31 -15.22
CA GLN A 60 4.09 -4.95 -16.40
C GLN A 60 2.81 -4.20 -16.02
N VAL A 61 2.17 -4.59 -14.90
CA VAL A 61 0.95 -3.94 -14.42
C VAL A 61 1.27 -2.56 -13.88
N VAL A 62 2.37 -2.42 -13.14
CA VAL A 62 2.83 -1.12 -12.60
C VAL A 62 3.14 -0.15 -13.74
N GLU A 63 3.85 -0.61 -14.77
CA GLU A 63 4.17 0.21 -15.95
C GLU A 63 2.91 0.65 -16.70
N GLN A 64 1.96 -0.27 -16.95
CA GLN A 64 0.70 0.05 -17.60
C GLN A 64 -0.10 1.10 -16.81
N GLN A 65 -0.18 0.97 -15.48
CA GLN A 65 -0.82 1.96 -14.63
C GLN A 65 -0.12 3.33 -14.69
N GLN A 66 1.21 3.35 -14.77
CA GLN A 66 1.98 4.58 -14.92
C GLN A 66 1.68 5.28 -16.26
N LEU A 67 1.60 4.52 -17.35
CA LEU A 67 1.27 5.05 -18.68
C LEU A 67 -0.16 5.59 -18.75
N ILE A 68 -1.13 4.85 -18.18
CA ILE A 68 -2.52 5.30 -18.08
C ILE A 68 -2.60 6.61 -17.28
N ALA A 69 -1.91 6.67 -16.13
CA ALA A 69 -1.88 7.88 -15.31
C ALA A 69 -1.29 9.07 -16.09
N GLN A 70 -0.21 8.87 -16.85
CA GLN A 70 0.36 9.92 -17.70
C GLN A 70 -0.59 10.35 -18.82
N ALA A 71 -1.31 9.42 -19.45
CA ALA A 71 -2.28 9.73 -20.50
C ALA A 71 -3.44 10.59 -19.97
N ILE A 72 -4.00 10.23 -18.80
CA ILE A 72 -5.07 11.01 -18.13
C ILE A 72 -4.61 12.45 -17.85
N LEU A 73 -3.36 12.63 -17.39
CA LEU A 73 -2.82 13.96 -17.13
C LEU A 73 -2.62 14.78 -18.42
N LYS A 74 -2.18 14.14 -19.52
CA LYS A 74 -2.01 14.79 -20.82
C LYS A 74 -3.33 15.25 -21.44
N GLU A 75 -4.37 14.41 -21.41
CA GLU A 75 -5.69 14.83 -21.91
C GLU A 75 -6.23 16.03 -21.13
N LYS A 76 -6.03 16.06 -19.81
CA LYS A 76 -6.47 17.17 -18.97
C LYS A 76 -5.73 18.48 -19.26
N ASP A 77 -4.45 18.41 -19.60
CA ASP A 77 -3.67 19.57 -20.06
C ASP A 77 -4.14 20.05 -21.44
N ASP A 78 -4.37 19.13 -22.38
CA ASP A 78 -4.83 19.46 -23.73
C ASP A 78 -6.23 20.09 -23.72
N ASP A 79 -7.17 19.53 -22.94
CA ASP A 79 -8.50 20.12 -22.73
C ASP A 79 -8.42 21.52 -22.11
N SER A 80 -7.55 21.69 -21.11
CA SER A 80 -7.31 23.00 -20.47
C SER A 80 -6.73 24.02 -21.46
N ARG A 81 -5.83 23.58 -22.34
CA ARG A 81 -5.19 24.40 -23.36
C ARG A 81 -6.19 24.81 -24.44
N LYS A 82 -7.00 23.86 -24.92
CA LYS A 82 -8.05 24.10 -25.92
C LYS A 82 -9.10 25.08 -25.40
N LYS A 83 -9.56 24.88 -24.16
CA LYS A 83 -10.50 25.81 -23.50
C LYS A 83 -9.92 27.22 -23.32
N LYS A 84 -8.61 27.34 -23.10
CA LYS A 84 -7.93 28.63 -23.04
C LYS A 84 -7.89 29.30 -24.42
N THR A 85 -7.58 28.55 -25.48
CA THR A 85 -7.54 29.09 -26.85
C THR A 85 -8.92 29.54 -27.33
N GLU A 86 -9.97 28.77 -27.03
CA GLU A 86 -11.36 29.13 -27.36
C GLU A 86 -11.77 30.42 -26.65
N ARG A 87 -11.53 30.52 -25.33
CA ARG A 87 -11.80 31.74 -24.56
C ARG A 87 -11.05 32.98 -25.06
N VAL A 88 -9.84 32.83 -25.59
CA VAL A 88 -9.08 33.97 -26.16
C VAL A 88 -9.66 34.38 -27.51
N GLY A 89 -10.02 33.42 -28.36
CA GLY A 89 -10.68 33.68 -29.65
C GLY A 89 -12.00 34.42 -29.48
N GLU A 90 -12.82 34.00 -28.50
CA GLU A 90 -14.11 34.60 -28.19
C GLU A 90 -14.00 36.02 -27.61
N LYS A 91 -12.92 36.31 -26.87
CA LYS A 91 -12.64 37.67 -26.37
C LYS A 91 -12.14 38.61 -27.46
N LEU A 92 -11.35 38.10 -28.41
CA LEU A 92 -10.86 38.89 -29.56
C LEU A 92 -11.99 39.23 -30.52
N SER A 93 -12.94 38.31 -30.76
CA SER A 93 -14.12 38.59 -31.59
C SER A 93 -15.10 39.56 -30.92
N SER A 94 -15.24 39.54 -29.59
CA SER A 94 -16.13 40.46 -28.87
C SER A 94 -15.59 41.89 -28.73
N ALA A 95 -14.28 42.13 -28.82
CA ALA A 95 -13.68 43.46 -28.67
C ALA A 95 -13.56 44.24 -30.00
N GLY A 96 -14.00 43.65 -31.11
CA GLY A 96 -14.01 44.26 -32.45
C GLY A 96 -15.39 44.80 -32.83
N MET A 97 -15.82 45.88 -32.19
CA MET A 97 -16.83 46.84 -32.67
C MET A 97 -16.55 48.22 -32.07
#